data_AF-A0A674NWX2-F1
#
_entry.id   AF-A0A674NWX2-F1
#
_cell.length_a   1.000
_cell.length_b   1.000
_cell.length_c   1.000
_cell.angle_alpha   90.00
_cell.angle_beta   90.00
_cell.angle_gamma   90.00
#
_symmetry.space_group_name_H-M   'P 1'
#
loop_
_entity.id
_entity.type
_entity.pdbx_description
1 polymer ?
#
loop_
_entity_poly.entity_id
_entity_poly.type
_entity_poly.pdbx_seq_one_letter_code
_entity_poly.pdbx_strand_id
1 'polypeptide(L)'
;MSLTRSLISCSTALQTLLSTKQFYALLTVCCCKLSIFVFAASECFPPCGFQGKNAVYNCVTCKYDSCEFPLDCPVKEMQVEENNRTRMMCDVPFRLPKNVEVVWRFAEEVKTQKVTLFEDVTTGVDVLYSIPATSLQHTGTYQCEIYSDGRSIVRLYFYLTVTPQVAVGHTELQEVFDLCLLPGGQLLPGSDDGPPSIFHPTLVLLTVCFTSVLLVIHLSLG
;
A
#
# COMPACT_ATOMS: atom_id res chain seq x y z
N MET A 1 -11.55 -16.60 57.85
CA MET A 1 -11.06 -17.99 57.97
C MET A 1 -11.64 -18.89 56.87
N SER A 2 -11.46 -18.55 55.59
CA SER A 2 -12.06 -19.31 54.45
C SER A 2 -11.06 -19.70 53.35
N LEU A 3 -9.75 -19.60 53.64
CA LEU A 3 -8.70 -19.98 52.69
C LEU A 3 -8.21 -21.43 52.89
N THR A 4 -8.39 -22.00 54.07
CA THR A 4 -7.86 -23.34 54.39
C THR A 4 -8.80 -24.50 54.06
N ARG A 5 -10.11 -24.28 53.92
CA ARG A 5 -11.07 -25.35 53.57
C ARG A 5 -11.10 -25.70 52.08
N SER A 6 -10.70 -24.77 51.20
CA SER A 6 -10.75 -24.99 49.74
C SER A 6 -9.56 -25.81 49.21
N LEU A 7 -8.39 -25.70 49.84
CA LEU A 7 -7.20 -26.50 49.51
C LEU A 7 -7.35 -27.97 49.90
N ILE A 8 -8.13 -28.27 50.95
CA ILE A 8 -8.31 -29.63 51.46
C ILE A 8 -9.17 -30.48 50.52
N SER A 9 -10.14 -29.88 49.81
CA SER A 9 -11.02 -30.60 48.88
C SER A 9 -10.33 -31.00 47.56
N CYS A 10 -9.27 -30.29 47.18
CA CYS A 10 -8.46 -30.65 45.99
C CYS A 10 -7.39 -31.70 46.32
N SER A 11 -6.89 -31.72 47.57
CA SER A 11 -5.88 -32.68 48.03
C SER A 11 -6.46 -34.08 48.29
N THR A 12 -7.67 -34.19 48.85
CA THR A 12 -8.29 -35.51 49.14
C THR A 12 -8.75 -36.25 47.89
N ALA A 13 -9.04 -35.53 46.79
CA ALA A 13 -9.31 -36.13 45.48
C ALA A 13 -8.05 -36.64 44.75
N LEU A 14 -6.86 -36.16 45.14
CA LEU A 14 -5.58 -36.55 44.55
C LEU A 14 -5.11 -37.93 45.04
N GLN A 15 -5.62 -38.41 46.17
CA GLN A 15 -5.13 -39.65 46.81
C GLN A 15 -5.91 -40.92 46.48
N THR A 16 -7.07 -40.85 45.79
CA THR A 16 -7.96 -42.03 45.67
C THR A 16 -8.11 -42.65 44.28
N LEU A 17 -7.52 -42.12 43.21
CA LEU A 17 -7.80 -42.66 41.86
C LEU A 17 -6.55 -42.86 41.01
N LEU A 18 -5.88 -43.98 41.27
CA LEU A 18 -5.06 -44.71 40.29
C LEU A 18 -5.98 -45.27 39.19
N SER A 19 -6.25 -44.50 38.14
CA SER A 19 -6.70 -45.06 36.85
C SER A 19 -6.46 -44.07 35.72
N THR A 20 -5.61 -44.48 34.77
CA THR A 20 -4.86 -43.68 33.80
C THR A 20 -5.68 -42.99 32.71
N LYS A 21 -7.02 -42.96 32.81
CA LYS A 21 -7.91 -42.28 31.85
C LYS A 21 -8.73 -41.11 32.42
N GLN A 22 -8.77 -40.93 33.74
CA GLN A 22 -9.46 -39.81 34.39
C GLN A 22 -8.56 -38.57 34.60
N PHE A 23 -7.24 -38.74 34.41
CA PHE A 23 -6.22 -37.73 34.74
C PHE A 23 -6.25 -36.52 33.81
N TYR A 24 -6.52 -36.72 32.52
CA TYR A 24 -6.56 -35.63 31.54
C TYR A 24 -7.76 -34.70 31.77
N ALA A 25 -8.95 -35.25 32.06
CA ALA A 25 -10.15 -34.44 32.27
C ALA A 25 -10.10 -33.61 33.56
N LEU A 26 -9.48 -34.14 34.62
CA LEU A 26 -9.29 -33.41 35.88
C LEU A 26 -8.23 -32.31 35.76
N LEU A 27 -7.19 -32.48 34.94
CA LEU A 27 -6.26 -31.38 34.62
C LEU A 27 -6.96 -30.22 33.90
N THR A 28 -7.84 -30.52 32.93
CA THR A 28 -8.53 -29.49 32.14
C THR A 28 -9.52 -28.67 32.96
N VAL A 29 -10.24 -29.32 33.89
CA VAL A 29 -11.20 -28.63 34.80
C VAL A 29 -10.46 -27.85 35.89
N CYS A 30 -9.31 -28.33 36.37
CA CYS A 30 -8.48 -27.59 37.32
C CYS A 30 -7.80 -26.36 36.68
N CYS A 31 -7.49 -26.40 35.38
CA CYS A 31 -6.93 -25.27 34.62
C CYS A 31 -7.89 -24.07 34.50
N CYS A 32 -9.21 -24.29 34.41
CA CYS A 32 -10.17 -23.16 34.36
C CYS A 32 -10.26 -22.40 35.70
N LYS A 33 -10.02 -23.06 36.84
CA LYS A 33 -10.15 -22.46 38.18
C LYS A 33 -8.87 -21.78 38.67
N LEU A 34 -7.71 -22.07 38.06
CA LEU A 34 -6.46 -21.34 38.30
C LEU A 34 -6.36 -20.04 37.47
N SER A 35 -7.18 -19.92 36.43
CA SER A 35 -7.14 -18.82 35.45
C SER A 35 -8.18 -17.72 35.69
N ILE A 36 -8.57 -17.46 36.94
CA ILE A 36 -9.49 -16.36 37.33
C ILE A 36 -9.00 -14.96 36.86
N PHE A 37 -7.82 -14.86 36.24
CA PHE A 37 -7.22 -13.62 35.75
C PHE A 37 -6.93 -13.53 34.24
N VAL A 38 -7.53 -14.33 33.36
CA VAL A 38 -7.41 -14.07 31.91
C VAL A 38 -8.74 -14.34 31.18
N PHE A 39 -9.66 -13.37 31.25
CA PHE A 39 -10.61 -13.15 30.16
C PHE A 39 -9.89 -12.33 29.08
N ALA A 40 -9.15 -13.00 28.20
CA ALA A 40 -8.75 -12.39 26.95
C ALA A 40 -9.92 -12.54 25.98
N ALA A 41 -10.61 -11.44 25.69
CA ALA A 41 -11.57 -11.37 24.60
C ALA A 41 -10.88 -11.81 23.30
N SER A 42 -11.59 -12.56 22.46
CA SER A 42 -11.11 -13.05 21.17
C SER A 42 -10.47 -11.93 20.33
N GLU A 43 -9.15 -11.98 20.09
CA GLU A 43 -8.39 -11.12 19.17
C GLU A 43 -8.61 -11.52 17.70
N CYS A 44 -9.86 -11.74 17.31
CA CYS A 44 -10.22 -11.97 15.92
C CYS A 44 -10.32 -10.62 15.20
N PHE A 45 -9.63 -10.48 14.07
CA PHE A 45 -9.63 -9.27 13.27
C PHE A 45 -10.60 -9.43 12.09
N PRO A 46 -11.84 -8.88 12.14
CA PRO A 46 -12.75 -8.89 11.01
C PRO A 46 -12.20 -8.01 9.86
N PRO A 47 -12.70 -8.15 8.61
CA PRO A 47 -13.85 -8.97 8.19
C PRO A 47 -13.51 -10.33 7.56
N CYS A 48 -12.23 -10.60 7.31
CA CYS A 48 -11.76 -11.69 6.44
C CYS A 48 -10.45 -12.30 6.96
N GLY A 49 -10.10 -13.46 6.40
CA GLY A 49 -8.81 -14.12 6.58
C GLY A 49 -8.80 -15.18 7.68
N PHE A 50 -8.09 -16.26 7.41
CA PHE A 50 -7.92 -17.39 8.31
C PHE A 50 -6.89 -17.07 9.42
N GLN A 51 -7.35 -17.07 10.67
CA GLN A 51 -6.55 -16.65 11.83
C GLN A 51 -6.26 -17.82 12.78
N GLY A 52 -5.62 -18.87 12.27
CA GLY A 52 -5.36 -20.10 13.03
C GLY A 52 -4.48 -19.94 14.28
N LYS A 53 -3.68 -18.88 14.38
CA LYS A 53 -2.83 -18.58 15.55
C LYS A 53 -3.50 -17.69 16.60
N ASN A 54 -4.68 -17.13 16.29
CA ASN A 54 -5.44 -16.28 17.20
C ASN A 54 -6.63 -17.05 17.82
N ALA A 55 -6.67 -18.38 17.67
CA ALA A 55 -7.72 -19.19 18.27
C ALA A 55 -7.61 -19.16 19.81
N VAL A 56 -8.66 -18.72 20.48
CA VAL A 56 -8.71 -18.62 21.95
C VAL A 56 -9.43 -19.85 22.50
N TYR A 57 -8.91 -20.46 23.57
CA TYR A 57 -9.61 -21.56 24.24
C TYR A 57 -10.78 -21.01 25.05
N ASN A 58 -11.99 -21.39 24.67
CA ASN A 58 -13.22 -21.02 25.34
C ASN A 58 -13.47 -21.95 26.53
N CYS A 59 -13.34 -21.39 27.73
CA CYS A 59 -13.51 -22.11 28.99
C CYS A 59 -14.97 -22.54 29.27
N VAL A 60 -15.95 -21.91 28.64
CA VAL A 60 -17.38 -22.25 28.81
C VAL A 60 -17.76 -23.42 27.90
N THR A 61 -17.31 -23.41 26.65
CA THR A 61 -17.61 -24.47 25.66
C THR A 61 -16.58 -25.60 25.66
N CYS A 62 -15.44 -25.42 26.35
CA CYS A 62 -14.28 -26.32 26.33
C CYS A 62 -13.77 -26.60 24.90
N LYS A 63 -13.79 -25.59 24.04
CA LYS A 63 -13.34 -25.66 22.64
C LYS A 63 -12.43 -24.49 22.30
N TYR A 64 -11.58 -24.65 21.28
CA TYR A 64 -10.89 -23.52 20.68
C TYR A 64 -11.86 -22.78 19.76
N ASP A 65 -12.10 -21.50 20.02
CA ASP A 65 -12.85 -20.63 19.12
C ASP A 65 -11.90 -20.19 18.00
N SER A 66 -12.06 -20.77 16.82
CA SER A 66 -11.39 -20.32 15.60
C SER A 66 -12.16 -19.14 14.98
N CYS A 67 -11.46 -18.12 14.49
CA CYS A 67 -12.11 -17.04 13.75
C CYS A 67 -12.65 -17.56 12.41
N GLU A 68 -13.96 -17.75 12.30
CA GLU A 68 -14.64 -18.25 11.10
C GLU A 68 -14.92 -17.13 10.08
N PHE A 69 -13.86 -16.45 9.62
CA PHE A 69 -13.99 -15.44 8.57
C PHE A 69 -13.81 -16.03 7.17
N PRO A 70 -14.48 -15.46 6.14
CA PRO A 70 -14.23 -15.83 4.76
C PRO A 70 -12.81 -15.44 4.34
N LEU A 71 -12.24 -16.11 3.34
CA LEU A 71 -10.92 -15.77 2.81
C LEU A 71 -10.93 -14.44 2.03
N ASP A 72 -12.05 -14.09 1.40
CA ASP A 72 -12.19 -12.89 0.59
C ASP A 72 -12.43 -11.65 1.44
N CYS A 73 -11.56 -10.66 1.29
CA CYS A 73 -11.72 -9.34 1.87
C CYS A 73 -12.51 -8.41 0.95
N PRO A 74 -13.17 -7.37 1.50
CA PRO A 74 -13.79 -6.32 0.69
C PRO A 74 -12.79 -5.66 -0.27
N VAL A 75 -13.28 -5.26 -1.45
CA VAL A 75 -12.47 -4.58 -2.47
C VAL A 75 -12.11 -3.17 -2.00
N LYS A 76 -10.82 -2.84 -2.02
CA LYS A 76 -10.30 -1.50 -1.78
C LYS A 76 -10.26 -0.72 -3.09
N GLU A 77 -10.93 0.42 -3.13
CA GLU A 77 -10.92 1.30 -4.30
C GLU A 77 -9.73 2.26 -4.25
N MET A 78 -9.07 2.43 -5.39
CA MET A 78 -7.91 3.30 -5.55
C MET A 78 -8.07 4.10 -6.83
N GLN A 79 -7.86 5.40 -6.75
CA GLN A 79 -7.84 6.29 -7.91
C GLN A 79 -6.47 6.95 -7.98
N VAL A 80 -5.79 6.82 -9.12
CA VAL A 80 -4.43 7.33 -9.31
C VAL A 80 -4.35 8.01 -10.68
N GLU A 81 -3.67 9.15 -10.75
CA GLU A 81 -3.41 9.82 -12.02
C GLU A 81 -2.35 9.08 -12.84
N GLU A 82 -2.40 9.21 -14.15
CA GLU A 82 -1.38 8.69 -15.06
C GLU A 82 0.02 9.25 -14.71
N ASN A 83 1.07 8.48 -15.01
CA ASN A 83 2.47 8.71 -14.69
C ASN A 83 2.84 8.68 -13.20
N ASN A 84 1.85 8.66 -12.29
CA ASN A 84 2.13 8.50 -10.86
C ASN A 84 2.47 7.06 -10.50
N ARG A 85 3.24 6.91 -9.42
CA ARG A 85 3.60 5.60 -8.88
C ARG A 85 2.44 5.02 -8.07
N THR A 86 2.01 3.80 -8.42
CA THR A 86 1.03 3.04 -7.63
C THR A 86 1.74 2.00 -6.74
N ARG A 87 1.24 1.84 -5.52
CA ARG A 87 1.72 0.84 -4.54
C ARG A 87 0.52 0.18 -3.87
N MET A 88 0.45 -1.14 -3.92
CA MET A 88 -0.56 -1.95 -3.24
C MET A 88 0.14 -2.89 -2.26
N MET A 89 -0.32 -2.88 -1.01
CA MET A 89 0.25 -3.66 0.07
C MET A 89 -0.69 -4.83 0.40
N CYS A 90 -0.17 -6.05 0.33
CA CYS A 90 -0.84 -7.28 0.71
C CYS A 90 -0.59 -7.56 2.19
N ASP A 91 -1.03 -6.66 3.06
CA ASP A 91 -0.87 -6.76 4.51
C ASP A 91 -2.22 -6.96 5.21
N VAL A 92 -2.17 -7.69 6.33
CA VAL A 92 -3.33 -7.96 7.17
C VAL A 92 -3.03 -7.54 8.62
N PRO A 93 -4.06 -7.13 9.39
CA PRO A 93 -3.88 -6.66 10.76
C PRO A 93 -3.56 -7.78 11.77
N PHE A 94 -3.60 -9.05 11.36
CA PHE A 94 -3.31 -10.20 12.20
C PHE A 94 -1.95 -10.83 11.85
N ARG A 95 -1.41 -11.62 12.78
CA ARG A 95 -0.08 -12.22 12.62
C ARG A 95 -0.12 -13.34 11.57
N LEU A 96 0.65 -13.17 10.50
CA LEU A 96 0.91 -14.21 9.51
C LEU A 96 1.93 -15.25 10.04
N PRO A 97 1.93 -16.48 9.51
CA PRO A 97 3.00 -17.45 9.73
C PRO A 97 4.33 -16.98 9.11
N LYS A 98 5.45 -17.61 9.49
CA LYS A 98 6.80 -17.18 9.08
C LYS A 98 7.10 -17.45 7.60
N ASN A 99 6.55 -18.54 7.07
CA ASN A 99 6.77 -18.97 5.70
C ASN A 99 5.46 -18.73 4.95
N VAL A 100 5.37 -17.60 4.28
CA VAL A 100 4.23 -17.26 3.43
C VAL A 100 4.69 -17.13 2.00
N GLU A 101 3.77 -17.45 1.09
CA GLU A 101 3.89 -17.19 -0.33
C GLU A 101 2.79 -16.21 -0.72
N VAL A 102 3.13 -15.20 -1.51
CA VAL A 102 2.21 -14.20 -2.02
C VAL A 102 2.12 -14.34 -3.53
N VAL A 103 0.90 -14.54 -4.01
CA VAL A 103 0.59 -14.57 -5.45
C VAL A 103 -0.21 -13.32 -5.79
N TRP A 104 0.29 -12.54 -6.74
CA TRP A 104 -0.44 -11.40 -7.29
C TRP A 104 -1.08 -11.79 -8.61
N ARG A 105 -2.31 -11.33 -8.81
CA ARG A 105 -3.07 -11.53 -10.02
C ARG A 105 -3.75 -10.24 -10.48
N PHE A 106 -4.06 -10.16 -11.76
CA PHE A 106 -4.70 -8.99 -12.37
C PHE A 106 -5.90 -9.40 -13.21
N ALA A 107 -6.98 -8.62 -13.12
CA ALA A 107 -8.16 -8.70 -13.97
C ALA A 107 -8.36 -7.32 -14.61
N GLU A 108 -8.10 -7.24 -15.91
CA GLU A 108 -8.12 -6.02 -16.69
C GLU A 108 -9.53 -5.41 -16.80
N GLU A 109 -9.63 -4.09 -16.64
CA GLU A 109 -10.83 -3.26 -16.88
C GLU A 109 -12.13 -3.67 -16.14
N VAL A 110 -12.04 -4.59 -15.17
CA VAL A 110 -13.21 -5.12 -14.46
C VAL A 110 -13.05 -5.00 -12.95
N LYS A 111 -14.12 -4.56 -12.28
CA LYS A 111 -14.26 -4.63 -10.82
C LYS A 111 -14.85 -6.00 -10.44
N THR A 112 -14.06 -6.89 -9.88
CA THR A 112 -14.50 -8.27 -9.61
C THR A 112 -13.81 -8.92 -8.41
N GLN A 113 -14.47 -9.91 -7.81
CA GLN A 113 -13.88 -10.85 -6.85
C GLN A 113 -13.92 -12.30 -7.37
N LYS A 114 -14.31 -12.51 -8.63
CA LYS A 114 -14.36 -13.84 -9.24
C LYS A 114 -12.95 -14.26 -9.63
N VAL A 115 -12.35 -15.14 -8.81
CA VAL A 115 -10.97 -15.65 -8.97
C VAL A 115 -10.67 -16.18 -10.39
N THR A 116 -11.66 -16.74 -11.09
CA THR A 116 -11.50 -17.28 -12.46
C THR A 116 -11.21 -16.23 -13.53
N LEU A 117 -11.39 -14.94 -13.24
CA LEU A 117 -11.15 -13.84 -14.19
C LEU A 117 -9.74 -13.24 -14.05
N PHE A 118 -8.95 -13.73 -13.10
CA PHE A 118 -7.64 -13.18 -12.80
C PHE A 118 -6.53 -14.02 -13.44
N GLU A 119 -5.51 -13.34 -13.94
CA GLU A 119 -4.27 -13.95 -14.44
C GLU A 119 -3.12 -13.66 -13.49
N ASP A 120 -2.26 -14.66 -13.24
CA ASP A 120 -1.09 -14.53 -12.37
C ASP A 120 -0.08 -13.55 -12.97
N VAL A 121 0.34 -12.55 -12.18
CA VAL A 121 1.34 -11.56 -12.59
C VAL A 121 2.67 -11.73 -11.85
N THR A 122 2.65 -12.08 -10.56
CA THR A 122 3.86 -12.40 -9.79
C THR A 122 3.59 -13.48 -8.75
N THR A 123 4.65 -14.19 -8.36
CA THR A 123 4.63 -15.21 -7.30
C THR A 123 5.93 -15.14 -6.52
N GLY A 124 5.86 -15.14 -5.19
CA GLY A 124 7.05 -15.06 -4.35
C GLY A 124 6.71 -14.74 -2.90
N VAL A 125 7.50 -13.89 -2.27
CA VAL A 125 7.30 -13.46 -0.86
C VAL A 125 6.97 -11.97 -0.75
N ASP A 126 6.90 -11.27 -1.88
CA ASP A 126 6.75 -9.82 -1.92
C ASP A 126 5.29 -9.40 -1.66
N VAL A 127 5.09 -8.82 -0.49
CA VAL A 127 3.81 -8.24 -0.07
C VAL A 127 3.49 -6.92 -0.77
N LEU A 128 4.44 -6.30 -1.49
CA LEU A 128 4.26 -5.02 -2.17
C LEU A 128 4.22 -5.23 -3.69
N TYR A 129 3.11 -4.83 -4.30
CA TYR A 129 3.03 -4.65 -5.75
C TYR A 129 3.23 -3.17 -6.08
N SER A 130 4.16 -2.85 -6.98
CA SER A 130 4.44 -1.46 -7.37
C SER A 130 4.44 -1.30 -8.88
N ILE A 131 3.69 -0.30 -9.33
CA ILE A 131 3.68 0.17 -10.72
C ILE A 131 4.45 1.50 -10.72
N PRO A 132 5.66 1.58 -11.31
CA PRO A 132 6.49 2.77 -11.24
C PRO A 132 5.85 4.01 -11.88
N ALA A 133 5.21 3.82 -13.03
CA ALA A 133 4.47 4.84 -13.79
C ALA A 133 3.14 4.23 -14.24
N THR A 134 2.05 4.65 -13.62
CA THR A 134 0.71 4.13 -13.88
C THR A 134 0.20 4.67 -15.21
N SER A 135 -0.48 3.85 -15.98
CA SER A 135 -1.10 4.20 -17.27
C SER A 135 -2.51 3.64 -17.34
N LEU A 136 -3.33 4.09 -18.29
CA LEU A 136 -4.73 3.67 -18.40
C LEU A 136 -4.93 2.14 -18.45
N GLN A 137 -4.00 1.38 -19.03
CA GLN A 137 -4.06 -0.08 -19.12
C GLN A 137 -3.91 -0.80 -17.76
N HIS A 138 -3.42 -0.10 -16.74
CA HIS A 138 -3.37 -0.65 -15.39
C HIS A 138 -4.74 -0.62 -14.69
N THR A 139 -5.78 -0.07 -15.31
CA THR A 139 -7.14 -0.04 -14.79
C THR A 139 -7.70 -1.45 -14.68
N GLY A 140 -8.22 -1.81 -13.52
CA GLY A 140 -8.73 -3.15 -13.27
C GLY A 140 -8.66 -3.54 -11.81
N THR A 141 -8.88 -4.82 -11.52
CA THR A 141 -8.73 -5.36 -10.16
C THR A 141 -7.43 -6.12 -10.02
N TYR A 142 -6.63 -5.75 -9.02
CA TYR A 142 -5.49 -6.54 -8.56
C TYR A 142 -5.93 -7.37 -7.36
N GLN A 143 -5.56 -8.64 -7.36
CA GLN A 143 -5.79 -9.55 -6.25
C GLN A 143 -4.44 -10.02 -5.72
N CYS A 144 -4.28 -9.99 -4.40
CA CYS A 144 -3.18 -10.68 -3.75
C CYS A 144 -3.73 -11.82 -2.89
N GLU A 145 -3.08 -12.97 -2.95
CA GLU A 145 -3.40 -14.14 -2.14
C GLU A 145 -2.19 -14.56 -1.34
N ILE A 146 -2.38 -14.69 -0.03
CA ILE A 146 -1.33 -15.15 0.88
C ILE A 146 -1.58 -16.63 1.17
N TYR A 147 -0.59 -17.47 0.90
CA TYR A 147 -0.58 -18.89 1.23
C TYR A 147 0.36 -19.19 2.39
N SER A 148 0.03 -20.21 3.17
CA SER A 148 0.93 -20.89 4.10
C SER A 148 0.71 -22.38 3.98
N ASP A 149 1.79 -23.13 3.80
CA ASP A 149 1.76 -24.59 3.71
C ASP A 149 0.73 -25.11 2.66
N GLY A 150 0.66 -24.41 1.52
CA GLY A 150 -0.26 -24.74 0.42
C GLY A 150 -1.73 -24.39 0.66
N ARG A 151 -2.05 -23.67 1.74
CA ARG A 151 -3.43 -23.22 2.05
C ARG A 151 -3.55 -21.72 1.97
N SER A 152 -4.62 -21.25 1.34
CA SER A 152 -4.95 -19.84 1.28
C SER A 152 -5.32 -19.32 2.67
N ILE A 153 -4.68 -18.23 3.09
CA ILE A 153 -4.94 -17.52 4.34
C ILE A 153 -5.94 -16.40 4.09
N VAL A 154 -5.72 -15.61 3.05
CA VAL A 154 -6.50 -14.39 2.79
C VAL A 154 -6.34 -13.95 1.34
N ARG A 155 -7.39 -13.32 0.79
CA ARG A 155 -7.42 -12.70 -0.54
C ARG A 155 -7.84 -11.24 -0.41
N LEU A 156 -6.93 -10.32 -0.75
CA LEU A 156 -7.21 -8.90 -0.78
C LEU A 156 -7.38 -8.45 -2.23
N TYR A 157 -8.30 -7.50 -2.44
CA TYR A 157 -8.65 -7.00 -3.76
C TYR A 157 -8.49 -5.48 -3.79
N PHE A 158 -7.87 -4.97 -4.85
CA PHE A 158 -7.63 -3.56 -5.10
C PHE A 158 -8.18 -3.20 -6.48
N TYR A 159 -9.25 -2.42 -6.53
CA TYR A 159 -9.77 -1.90 -7.79
C TYR A 159 -9.10 -0.56 -8.10
N LEU A 160 -8.21 -0.55 -9.09
CA LEU A 160 -7.46 0.61 -9.53
C LEU A 160 -8.18 1.29 -10.69
N THR A 161 -8.51 2.56 -10.52
CA THR A 161 -8.97 3.46 -11.59
C THR A 161 -7.86 4.45 -11.90
N VAL A 162 -7.50 4.56 -13.18
CA VAL A 162 -6.47 5.50 -13.62
C VAL A 162 -7.12 6.69 -14.30
N THR A 163 -6.84 7.90 -13.82
CA THR A 163 -7.31 9.14 -14.47
C THR A 163 -6.25 9.69 -15.40
N PRO A 164 -6.59 10.05 -16.66
CA PRO A 164 -5.63 10.63 -17.57
C PRO A 164 -5.10 11.93 -16.99
N GLN A 165 -3.79 12.13 -17.07
CA GLN A 165 -3.19 13.39 -16.68
C GLN A 165 -3.51 14.41 -17.77
N VAL A 166 -4.45 15.32 -17.49
CA VAL A 166 -4.70 16.43 -18.42
C VAL A 166 -3.45 17.29 -18.43
N ALA A 167 -2.76 17.34 -19.57
CA ALA A 167 -1.64 18.26 -19.78
C ALA A 167 -2.17 19.69 -19.80
N VAL A 168 -2.43 20.27 -18.63
CA VAL A 168 -2.68 21.70 -18.49
C VAL A 168 -1.32 22.38 -18.59
N GLY A 169 -1.02 22.89 -19.79
CA GLY A 169 0.15 23.71 -20.04
C GLY A 169 1.22 23.01 -20.85
N HIS A 170 1.05 23.02 -22.17
CA HIS A 170 2.09 23.43 -23.14
C HIS A 170 1.48 23.64 -24.54
N THR A 171 0.16 23.84 -24.67
CA THR A 171 -0.47 24.11 -25.97
C THR A 171 0.19 25.30 -26.66
N GLU A 172 0.52 26.37 -25.94
CA GLU A 172 1.20 27.53 -26.52
C GLU A 172 2.63 27.23 -27.02
N LEU A 173 3.36 26.32 -26.36
CA LEU A 173 4.76 26.02 -26.72
C LEU A 173 4.83 24.95 -27.82
N GLN A 174 3.88 24.02 -27.81
CA GLN A 174 3.66 23.05 -28.89
C GLN A 174 3.20 23.76 -30.17
N GLU A 175 2.31 24.75 -30.05
CA GLU A 175 1.85 25.60 -31.17
C GLU A 175 3.00 26.41 -31.78
N VAL A 176 3.89 26.98 -30.96
CA VAL A 176 5.08 27.69 -31.46
C VAL A 176 6.04 26.74 -32.17
N PHE A 177 6.24 25.54 -31.63
CA PHE A 177 7.12 24.54 -32.25
C PHE A 177 6.54 24.05 -33.57
N ASP A 178 5.23 23.75 -33.62
CA ASP A 178 4.53 23.35 -34.84
C ASP A 178 4.52 24.47 -35.90
N LEU A 179 4.40 25.73 -35.49
CA LEU A 179 4.55 26.89 -36.37
C LEU A 179 5.96 27.01 -36.95
N CYS A 180 6.99 26.64 -36.17
CA CYS A 180 8.39 26.60 -36.64
C CYS A 180 8.67 25.44 -37.59
N LEU A 181 7.89 24.36 -37.55
CA LEU A 181 8.05 23.17 -38.39
C LEU A 181 7.39 23.29 -39.77
N LEU A 182 6.54 24.31 -39.98
CA LEU A 182 5.95 24.57 -41.30
C LEU A 182 7.04 25.07 -42.29
N PRO A 183 7.11 24.51 -43.51
CA PRO A 183 8.07 24.95 -44.52
C PRO A 183 7.66 26.36 -45.01
N GLY A 184 8.28 27.37 -44.41
CA GLY A 184 7.96 28.78 -44.66
C GLY A 184 8.10 29.70 -43.45
N GLY A 185 8.71 29.24 -42.34
CA GLY A 185 8.96 30.00 -41.11
C GLY A 185 9.47 31.43 -41.36
N GLN A 186 8.52 32.36 -41.47
CA GLN A 186 8.76 33.77 -41.60
C GLN A 186 7.71 34.46 -40.74
N LEU A 187 8.12 34.85 -39.53
CA LEU A 187 7.38 35.79 -38.70
C LEU A 187 7.31 37.10 -39.49
N LEU A 188 6.15 37.37 -40.09
CA LEU A 188 5.87 38.67 -40.68
C LEU A 188 5.73 39.67 -39.52
N PRO A 189 6.58 40.71 -39.42
CA PRO A 189 6.28 41.81 -38.53
C PRO A 189 5.06 42.53 -39.11
N GLY A 190 4.03 42.70 -38.26
CA GLY A 190 2.91 43.56 -38.56
C GLY A 190 3.43 44.93 -39.01
N SER A 191 2.90 45.39 -40.12
CA SER A 191 3.09 46.71 -40.68
C SER A 191 2.79 47.78 -39.64
N ASP A 192 3.81 48.44 -39.13
CA ASP A 192 3.67 49.76 -38.52
C ASP A 192 4.83 50.63 -39.02
N ASP A 193 4.48 51.67 -39.77
CA ASP A 193 5.41 52.64 -40.35
C ASP A 193 6.09 53.44 -39.22
N GLY A 194 7.38 53.20 -39.01
CA GLY A 194 8.23 54.01 -38.12
C GLY A 194 9.72 53.70 -38.32
N PRO A 195 10.63 54.68 -38.25
CA PRO A 195 12.04 54.48 -38.55
C PRO A 195 12.73 53.58 -37.50
N PRO A 196 13.74 52.77 -37.90
CA PRO A 196 14.28 51.72 -37.05
C PRO A 196 15.22 52.30 -35.98
N SER A 197 14.77 52.27 -34.72
CA SER A 197 15.63 52.47 -33.56
C SER A 197 16.27 51.14 -33.18
N ILE A 198 17.49 50.90 -33.65
CA ILE A 198 18.30 49.73 -33.28
C ILE A 198 18.84 49.96 -31.86
N PHE A 199 18.03 49.65 -30.86
CA PHE A 199 18.52 49.50 -29.48
C PHE A 199 18.80 48.02 -29.22
N HIS A 200 20.00 47.59 -29.62
CA HIS A 200 20.54 46.30 -29.24
C HIS A 200 21.04 46.40 -27.77
N PRO A 201 20.44 45.69 -26.80
CA PRO A 201 20.80 45.81 -25.38
C PRO A 201 22.26 45.41 -25.09
N THR A 202 22.86 44.62 -25.98
CA THR A 202 24.28 44.23 -25.98
C THR A 202 25.23 45.38 -26.31
N LEU A 203 24.82 46.35 -27.13
CA LEU A 203 25.67 47.49 -27.51
C LEU A 203 25.73 48.57 -26.41
N VAL A 204 24.63 48.73 -25.65
CA VAL A 204 24.57 49.65 -24.49
C VAL A 204 25.44 49.11 -23.33
N LEU A 205 25.44 47.80 -23.11
CA LEU A 205 26.26 47.19 -22.06
C LEU A 205 27.78 47.32 -22.35
N LEU A 206 28.16 47.16 -23.63
CA LEU A 206 29.54 47.33 -24.08
C LEU A 206 30.02 48.78 -23.92
N THR A 207 29.20 49.78 -24.25
CA THR A 207 29.60 51.20 -24.11
C THR A 207 29.72 51.66 -22.65
N VAL A 208 28.85 51.16 -21.75
CA VAL A 208 28.98 51.40 -20.29
C VAL A 208 30.25 50.76 -19.71
N CYS A 209 30.62 49.56 -20.20
CA CYS A 209 31.82 48.87 -19.73
C CYS A 209 33.11 49.58 -20.19
N PHE A 210 33.18 49.97 -21.46
CA PHE A 210 34.34 50.70 -22.00
C PHE A 210 34.56 52.06 -21.33
N THR A 211 33.49 52.82 -21.07
CA THR A 211 33.60 54.12 -20.41
C THR A 211 34.07 54.02 -18.96
N SER A 212 33.65 52.97 -18.24
CA SER A 212 34.07 52.72 -16.86
C SER A 212 35.55 52.32 -16.77
N VAL A 213 36.04 51.49 -17.69
CA VAL A 213 37.47 51.09 -17.75
C VAL A 213 38.35 52.30 -18.11
N LEU A 214 37.91 53.15 -19.04
CA LEU A 214 38.67 54.35 -19.45
C LEU A 214 38.79 55.37 -18.30
N LEU A 215 37.73 55.55 -17.51
CA LEU A 215 37.73 56.44 -16.34
C LEU A 215 38.69 55.96 -15.24
N VAL A 216 38.73 54.64 -14.98
CA VAL A 216 39.66 54.05 -14.02
C VAL A 216 41.11 54.21 -14.47
N ILE A 217 41.39 54.04 -15.76
CA ILE A 217 42.75 54.23 -16.31
C ILE A 217 43.19 55.69 -16.15
N HIS A 218 42.31 56.66 -16.46
CA HIS A 218 42.63 58.08 -16.30
C HIS A 218 42.86 58.49 -14.84
N LEU A 219 42.16 57.89 -13.88
CA LEU A 219 42.36 58.15 -12.44
C LEU A 219 43.63 57.49 -11.88
N SER A 220 44.15 56.44 -12.54
CA SER A 220 45.38 55.75 -12.12
C SER A 220 46.68 56.34 -12.70
N LEU A 221 46.56 57.21 -13.71
CA LEU A 221 47.70 57.85 -14.39
C LEU A 221 47.82 59.36 -14.12
N GLY A 222 47.07 59.86 -13.12
CA GLY A 222 47.13 61.22 -12.60
C GLY A 222 47.78 61.27 -11.23
#